data_AF-A0ABD7SSC2-F1
#
_entry.id   AF-A0ABD7SSC2-F1
#
_cell.length_a   1.000
_cell.length_b   1.000
_cell.length_c   1.000
_cell.angle_alpha   90.00
_cell.angle_beta   90.00
_cell.angle_gamma   90.00
#
_symmetry.space_group_name_H-M   'P 1'
#
loop_
_entity.id
_entity.type
_entity.pdbx_description
1 polymer ?
#
loop_
_entity_poly.entity_id
_entity_poly.type
_entity_poly.pdbx_seq_one_letter_code
_entity_poly.pdbx_strand_id
1 'polypeptide(L)' 'MTFERKLILGICIVLICTLGTVLSFIFAFTMPKPSDTQSAIETALAYRWFVIFLVSMLSSLGVTSTYYYKYCNQC' A
#
# COMPACT_ATOMS: atom_id res chain seq x y z
N MET A 1 1.87 0.66 27.92
CA MET A 1 0.85 -0.12 27.16
C MET A 1 0.34 0.57 25.89
N THR A 2 0.36 1.91 25.76
CA THR A 2 -0.20 2.61 24.58
C THR A 2 0.66 2.54 23.32
N PHE A 3 1.99 2.34 23.44
CA PHE A 3 2.92 2.35 22.29
C PHE A 3 2.82 1.08 21.43
N GLU A 4 2.80 -0.10 22.06
CA GLU A 4 2.62 -1.41 21.41
C GLU A 4 1.38 -1.43 20.49
N ARG A 5 0.24 -0.89 20.96
CA ARG A 5 -0.99 -0.79 20.16
C ARG A 5 -0.85 0.11 18.93
N LYS A 6 -0.10 1.21 19.03
CA LYS A 6 0.14 2.12 17.89
C LYS A 6 1.02 1.44 16.84
N LEU A 7 2.02 0.68 17.27
CA LEU A 7 2.91 -0.08 16.38
C LEU A 7 2.14 -1.21 15.67
N ILE A 8 1.30 -1.97 16.38
CA ILE A 8 0.46 -3.01 15.79
C ILE A 8 -0.53 -2.43 14.76
N LEU A 9 -1.16 -1.28 15.05
CA LEU A 9 -2.03 -0.59 14.10
C LEU A 9 -1.28 -0.14 12.83
N GLY A 10 -0.07 0.40 12.99
CA GLY A 10 0.78 0.77 11.85
C GLY A 10 1.11 -0.42 10.95
N ILE A 11 1.45 -1.57 11.56
CA ILE A 11 1.73 -2.83 10.84
C ILE A 11 0.48 -3.33 10.11
N CYS A 12 -0.69 -3.29 10.74
CA CYS A 12 -1.95 -3.68 10.10
C CYS A 12 -2.26 -2.81 8.87
N ILE A 13 -2.04 -1.49 8.96
CA ILE A 13 -2.25 -0.58 7.83
C ILE A 13 -1.28 -0.87 6.69
N VAL A 14 -0.01 -1.15 7.00
CA VAL A 14 1.00 -1.55 6.01
C VAL A 14 0.59 -2.85 5.32
N LEU A 15 0.09 -3.85 6.05
CA LEU A 15 -0.40 -5.11 5.47
C LEU A 15 -1.57 -4.90 4.51
N ILE A 16 -2.57 -4.09 4.91
CA ILE A 16 -3.71 -3.78 4.05
C ILE A 16 -3.26 -3.03 2.79
N CYS A 17 -2.37 -2.04 2.93
CA CYS A 17 -1.81 -1.32 1.78
C CYS A 17 -1.02 -2.26 0.86
N THR A 18 -0.26 -3.20 1.41
CA THR A 18 0.51 -4.19 0.64
C THR A 18 -0.42 -5.06 -0.20
N LEU A 19 -1.47 -5.60 0.41
CA LEU A 19 -2.49 -6.39 -0.29
C LEU A 19 -3.20 -5.56 -1.37
N GLY A 20 -3.57 -4.32 -1.08
CA GLY A 20 -4.16 -3.40 -2.06
C GLY A 20 -3.23 -3.10 -3.24
N THR A 21 -1.93 -3.00 -2.99
CA THR A 21 -0.90 -2.78 -4.03
C THR A 21 -0.76 -4.01 -4.92
N VAL A 22 -0.70 -5.22 -4.34
CA VAL A 22 -0.59 -6.48 -5.08
C VAL A 22 -1.85 -6.75 -5.92
N LEU A 23 -3.04 -6.57 -5.35
CA LEU A 23 -4.29 -6.72 -6.09
C LEU A 23 -4.39 -5.71 -7.24
N SER A 24 -4.04 -4.45 -7.00
CA SER A 24 -4.03 -3.42 -8.05
C SER A 24 -3.02 -3.73 -9.15
N PHE A 25 -1.85 -4.29 -8.81
CA PHE A 25 -0.85 -4.73 -9.78
C PHE A 25 -1.37 -5.88 -10.65
N ILE A 26 -1.98 -6.89 -10.03
CA ILE A 26 -2.57 -8.03 -10.75
C ILE A 26 -3.66 -7.54 -11.71
N PHE A 27 -4.57 -6.68 -11.24
CA PHE A 27 -5.60 -6.11 -12.11
C PHE A 27 -5.00 -5.31 -13.27
N ALA A 28 -4.03 -4.44 -13.01
CA ALA A 28 -3.38 -3.64 -14.06
C ALA A 28 -2.64 -4.49 -15.10
N PHE A 29 -2.00 -5.59 -14.70
CA PHE A 29 -1.18 -6.44 -15.60
C PHE A 29 -1.92 -7.62 -16.22
N THR A 30 -3.08 -8.01 -15.68
CA THR A 30 -3.89 -9.11 -16.24
C THR A 30 -4.95 -8.60 -17.22
N MET A 31 -5.20 -7.29 -17.28
CA MET A 31 -6.15 -6.72 -18.23
C MET A 31 -5.66 -6.88 -19.68
N PRO A 32 -6.43 -7.54 -20.56
CA PRO A 32 -6.09 -7.66 -21.97
C PRO A 32 -6.11 -6.27 -22.64
N LYS A 33 -5.33 -6.13 -23.71
CA LYS A 33 -5.14 -4.87 -24.44
C LYS A 33 -6.51 -4.24 -24.75
N PRO A 34 -6.80 -3.01 -24.29
CA PRO A 34 -8.15 -2.47 -24.32
C PRO A 34 -8.62 -2.32 -25.77
N SER A 35 -9.66 -3.06 -26.14
CA SER A 35 -10.38 -2.92 -27.41
C SER A 35 -11.43 -1.81 -27.37
N ASP A 36 -11.83 -1.38 -26.16
CA ASP A 36 -12.98 -0.51 -25.92
C ASP A 36 -12.64 0.66 -24.97
N THR A 37 -13.23 1.83 -25.23
CA THR A 37 -12.97 3.10 -24.50
C THR A 37 -13.18 2.97 -22.98
N GLN A 38 -14.15 2.16 -22.56
CA GLN A 38 -14.46 1.93 -21.14
C GLN A 38 -13.35 1.12 -20.44
N SER A 39 -12.77 0.14 -21.13
CA SER A 39 -11.67 -0.68 -20.62
C SER A 39 -10.37 0.13 -20.47
N ALA A 40 -10.15 1.12 -21.34
CA ALA A 40 -9.04 2.07 -21.20
C ALA A 40 -9.16 2.96 -19.94
N ILE A 41 -10.39 3.38 -19.60
CA ILE A 41 -10.67 4.18 -18.39
C ILE A 41 -10.44 3.35 -17.14
N GLU A 42 -10.92 2.10 -17.11
CA GLU A 42 -10.71 1.20 -15.98
C GLU A 42 -9.23 0.89 -15.77
N THR A 43 -8.47 0.68 -16.85
CA THR A 43 -7.01 0.48 -16.80
C THR A 43 -6.30 1.72 -16.23
N ALA A 44 -6.68 2.91 -16.68
CA ALA A 44 -6.11 4.17 -16.18
C ALA A 44 -6.47 4.43 -14.72
N LEU A 45 -7.69 4.07 -14.31
CA LEU A 45 -8.15 4.21 -12.93
C LEU A 45 -7.43 3.21 -12.01
N ALA A 46 -7.25 1.95 -12.44
CA ALA A 46 -6.48 0.95 -11.71
C ALA A 46 -5.02 1.38 -11.52
N TYR A 47 -4.39 1.97 -12.55
CA TYR A 47 -3.03 2.50 -12.44
C TYR A 47 -2.94 3.67 -11.44
N ARG A 48 -3.94 4.56 -11.40
CA ARG A 48 -4.03 5.63 -10.40
C ARG A 48 -4.13 5.08 -8.97
N TRP A 49 -5.01 4.10 -8.74
CA TRP A 49 -5.15 3.47 -7.43
C TRP A 49 -3.90 2.73 -7.01
N PHE A 50 -3.22 2.04 -7.94
CA PHE A 50 -1.93 1.40 -7.68
C PHE A 50 -0.89 2.40 -7.16
N VAL A 51 -0.75 3.56 -7.80
CA VAL A 51 0.19 4.61 -7.36
C VAL A 51 -0.16 5.12 -5.95
N ILE A 52 -1.45 5.34 -5.67
CA ILE A 52 -1.91 5.79 -4.34
C ILE A 52 -1.57 4.75 -3.27
N PHE A 53 -1.85 3.47 -3.52
CA PHE A 53 -1.54 2.40 -2.58
C PHE A 53 -0.03 2.23 -2.37
N LEU A 54 0.76 2.33 -3.44
CA LEU A 54 2.21 2.23 -3.37
C LEU A 54 2.84 3.37 -2.56
N VAL A 55 2.43 4.62 -2.80
CA VAL A 55 2.90 5.78 -2.03
C VAL A 55 2.48 5.68 -0.56
N SER A 56 1.24 5.24 -0.31
CA SER A 56 0.73 5.04 1.06
C SER A 56 1.51 3.95 1.81
N MET A 57 1.89 2.88 1.11
CA MET A 57 2.67 1.78 1.66
C MET A 57 4.09 2.23 2.00
N LEU A 58 4.77 2.95 1.10
CA LEU A 58 6.11 3.50 1.35
C LEU A 58 6.12 4.49 2.53
N SER A 59 5.13 5.39 2.58
CA SER A 59 4.99 6.34 3.69
C SER A 59 4.77 5.62 5.02
N SER A 60 3.83 4.68 5.05
CA SER A 60 3.52 3.90 6.26
C SER A 60 4.69 3.03 6.71
N LEU A 61 5.47 2.49 5.78
CA LEU A 61 6.66 1.70 6.07
C LEU A 61 7.77 2.56 6.69
N GLY A 62 8.03 3.75 6.14
CA GLY A 62 9.03 4.68 6.68
C GLY A 62 8.68 5.20 8.08
N VAL A 63 7.39 5.46 8.32
CA VAL A 63 6.91 5.84 9.65
C VAL A 63 7.08 4.67 10.63
N THR A 64 6.62 3.47 10.26
CA THR A 64 6.71 2.27 11.10
C THR A 64 8.16 1.91 11.44
N SER A 65 9.08 1.98 10.47
CA SER A 65 10.50 1.67 10.68
C SER A 65 11.18 2.67 11.61
N THR A 66 10.84 3.96 11.51
CA THR A 66 11.35 5.00 12.41
C THR A 66 10.87 4.79 13.85
N TYR A 67 9.59 4.42 14.03
CA TYR A 67 9.05 4.08 15.35
C TYR A 67 9.68 2.81 15.92
N TYR A 68 9.91 1.79 15.10
CA TYR A 68 10.57 0.55 15.49
C TYR A 68 12.03 0.78 15.91
N TYR A 69 12.79 1.56 15.14
CA TYR A 69 14.16 1.92 15.49
C TYR A 69 14.25 2.72 16.79
N LYS A 70 13.35 3.68 17.01
CA LYS A 70 13.30 4.44 18.26
C LYS A 70 13.01 3.55 19.46
N TYR A 71 12.10 2.58 19.31
CA TYR A 71 11.82 1.61 20.37
C TYR A 71 13.05 0.74 20.68
N CYS A 72 13.69 0.20 19.63
CA CYS A 72 14.86 -0.68 19.79
C CYS A 72 16.09 0.04 20.36
N ASN A 73 16.25 1.35 20.11
CA ASN A 73 17.35 2.16 20.63
C ASN A 73 17.06 2.77 22.03
N GLN A 74 15.84 2.59 22.56
CA GLN A 74 15.48 2.98 23.93
C GLN A 74 15.50 1.80 24.91
N CYS A 75 15.74 0.58 24.43
CA CYS A 75 16.06 -0.60 25.23
C CYS A 75 17.58 -0.76 25.32
#